data_AF-A2ARL3-F1
#
_entry.id   AF-A2ARL3-F1
#
_cell.length_a   1.000
_cell.length_b   1.000
_cell.length_c   1.000
_cell.angle_alpha   90.00
_cell.angle_beta   90.00
_cell.angle_gamma   90.00
#
_symmetry.space_group_name_H-M   'P 1'
#
loop_
_entity.id
_entity.type
_entity.pdbx_description
1 polymer ?
#
loop_
_entity_poly.entity_id
_entity_poly.type
_entity_poly.pdbx_seq_one_letter_code
_entity_poly.pdbx_strand_id
1 'polypeptide(L)'
;MSQMLHIEIPNFGNTVLGCLNEQRLLGLYCDVSIVVKGQAFKAHRAVLAASSLYFRDLFSGKLTMAASEQLVVMYTAGFLQIQHI
;
A
#
# COMPACT_ATOMS: atom_id res chain seq x y z
N MET A 1 -23.22 21.91 22.19
CA MET A 1 -21.78 21.62 22.19
C MET A 1 -21.61 20.12 22.34
N SER A 2 -21.37 19.41 21.24
CA SER A 2 -21.13 17.97 21.26
C SER A 2 -19.71 17.73 21.74
N GLN A 3 -19.55 17.21 22.97
CA GLN A 3 -18.28 16.70 23.44
C GLN A 3 -17.94 15.45 22.63
N MET A 4 -16.93 15.56 21.77
CA MET A 4 -16.34 14.42 21.09
C MET A 4 -15.61 13.59 22.15
N LEU A 5 -16.21 12.46 22.56
CA LEU A 5 -15.56 11.50 23.43
C LEU A 5 -14.35 10.92 22.70
N HIS A 6 -13.16 11.38 23.06
CA HIS A 6 -11.91 10.84 22.53
C HIS A 6 -11.64 9.49 23.19
N ILE A 7 -12.07 8.41 22.54
CA ILE A 7 -11.74 7.05 22.93
C ILE A 7 -10.47 6.67 22.18
N GLU A 8 -9.33 6.68 22.88
CA GLU A 8 -8.10 6.10 22.34
C GLU A 8 -8.16 4.58 22.47
N ILE A 9 -8.27 3.88 21.35
CA ILE A 9 -8.10 2.43 21.31
C ILE A 9 -6.58 2.18 21.21
N PRO A 10 -5.92 1.66 22.26
CA PRO A 10 -4.50 1.40 22.22
C PRO A 10 -4.17 0.43 21.08
N ASN A 11 -3.09 0.70 20.35
CA ASN A 11 -2.61 -0.11 19.23
C ASN A 11 -3.57 -0.27 18.03
N PHE A 12 -4.62 0.54 17.92
CA PHE A 12 -5.59 0.45 16.83
C PHE A 12 -4.93 0.42 15.43
N GLY A 13 -3.95 1.29 15.19
CA GLY A 13 -3.21 1.33 13.92
C GLY A 13 -2.52 0.01 13.59
N ASN A 14 -1.87 -0.62 14.56
CA ASN A 14 -1.19 -1.91 14.37
C ASN A 14 -2.19 -3.03 14.08
N THR A 15 -3.33 -3.05 14.78
CA THR A 15 -4.40 -4.03 14.53
C THR A 15 -4.94 -3.90 13.10
N VAL A 16 -5.21 -2.66 12.65
CA VAL A 16 -5.69 -2.40 11.29
C VAL A 16 -4.66 -2.81 10.24
N LEU A 17 -3.38 -2.48 10.45
CA LEU A 17 -2.30 -2.89 9.54
C LEU A 17 -2.16 -4.42 9.47
N GLY A 18 -2.30 -5.11 10.61
CA GLY A 18 -2.32 -6.57 10.66
C GLY A 18 -3.47 -7.17 9.82
N CYS A 19 -4.70 -6.66 10.00
CA CYS A 19 -5.84 -7.11 9.21
C CYS A 19 -5.66 -6.83 7.70
N LEU A 20 -5.12 -5.68 7.33
CA LEU A 20 -4.84 -5.34 5.93
C LEU A 20 -3.79 -6.27 5.31
N ASN A 21 -2.79 -6.69 6.09
CA ASN A 21 -1.83 -7.68 5.64
C ASN A 21 -2.48 -9.06 5.41
N GLU A 22 -3.30 -9.54 6.34
CA GLU A 22 -4.04 -10.79 6.14
C GLU A 22 -4.92 -10.75 4.88
N GLN A 23 -5.64 -9.64 4.68
CA GLN A 23 -6.42 -9.42 3.46
C GLN A 23 -5.52 -9.45 2.21
N ARG A 24 -4.33 -8.85 2.26
CA ARG A 24 -3.35 -8.87 1.15
C ARG A 24 -2.92 -10.30 0.82
N LEU A 25 -2.59 -11.11 1.83
CA LEU A 25 -2.18 -12.50 1.65
C LEU A 25 -3.30 -13.37 1.07
N LEU A 26 -4.55 -13.11 1.46
CA LEU A 26 -5.74 -13.78 0.91
C LEU A 26 -6.19 -13.19 -0.44
N GLY A 27 -5.59 -12.08 -0.89
CA GLY A 27 -5.97 -11.37 -2.10
C GLY A 27 -7.32 -10.64 -2.03
N LEU A 28 -7.80 -10.36 -0.83
CA LEU A 28 -9.07 -9.66 -0.56
C LEU A 28 -8.90 -8.15 -0.70
N TYR A 29 -9.83 -7.53 -1.43
CA TYR A 29 -9.88 -6.07 -1.66
C TYR A 29 -8.63 -5.48 -2.32
N CYS A 30 -7.70 -6.31 -2.80
CA CYS A 30 -6.53 -5.84 -3.54
C CYS A 30 -6.96 -5.29 -4.89
N ASP A 31 -6.65 -4.02 -5.12
CA ASP A 31 -7.02 -3.24 -6.30
C ASP A 31 -5.82 -2.93 -7.21
N VAL A 32 -4.62 -3.38 -6.83
CA VAL A 32 -3.40 -3.29 -7.63
C VAL A 32 -2.56 -4.55 -7.51
N SER A 33 -1.82 -4.86 -8.57
CA SER A 33 -0.81 -5.92 -8.57
C SER A 33 0.52 -5.36 -9.05
N ILE A 34 1.58 -5.65 -8.30
CA ILE A 34 2.94 -5.23 -8.61
C ILE A 34 3.72 -6.42 -9.15
N VAL A 35 4.22 -6.33 -10.37
CA VAL A 35 5.05 -7.39 -10.97
C VAL A 35 6.53 -7.10 -10.70
N VAL A 36 7.19 -8.03 -10.01
CA VAL A 36 8.63 -8.00 -9.72
C VAL A 36 9.23 -9.31 -10.22
N LYS A 37 10.15 -9.21 -11.18
CA LYS A 37 10.89 -10.34 -11.80
C LYS A 37 9.95 -11.42 -12.36
N GLY A 38 8.83 -10.98 -12.95
CA GLY A 38 7.81 -11.87 -13.51
C GLY A 38 6.83 -12.46 -12.48
N GLN A 39 7.02 -12.20 -11.19
CA GLN A 39 6.07 -12.59 -10.14
C GLN A 39 5.14 -11.43 -9.80
N ALA A 40 3.84 -11.69 -9.75
CA ALA A 40 2.82 -10.70 -9.40
C ALA A 40 2.51 -10.73 -7.90
N PHE A 41 2.47 -9.55 -7.28
CA PHE A 41 2.16 -9.33 -5.88
C PHE A 41 0.92 -8.45 -5.75
N LYS A 42 -0.17 -9.01 -5.23
CA LYS A 42 -1.38 -8.25 -4.94
C LYS A 42 -1.15 -7.31 -3.75
N ALA A 43 -1.73 -6.11 -3.82
CA ALA A 43 -1.64 -5.10 -2.76
C ALA A 43 -2.85 -4.15 -2.80
N HIS A 44 -2.96 -3.29 -1.79
CA HIS A 44 -3.93 -2.21 -1.71
C HIS A 44 -3.26 -0.88 -2.05
N ARG A 45 -3.80 -0.14 -3.02
CA ARG A 45 -3.28 1.18 -3.42
C ARG A 45 -3.22 2.15 -2.24
N ALA A 46 -4.23 2.11 -1.37
CA ALA A 46 -4.30 2.96 -0.18
C ALA A 46 -3.11 2.74 0.77
N VAL A 47 -2.75 1.48 1.03
CA VAL A 47 -1.64 1.14 1.94
C VAL A 47 -0.29 1.53 1.33
N LEU A 48 -0.12 1.29 0.03
CA LEU A 48 1.08 1.70 -0.70
C LEU A 48 1.23 3.24 -0.74
N ALA A 49 0.15 3.98 -0.99
CA ALA A 49 0.15 5.45 -0.98
C ALA A 49 0.40 6.04 0.41
N ALA A 50 -0.13 5.41 1.46
CA ALA A 50 0.10 5.84 2.84
C ALA A 50 1.57 5.67 3.26
N SER A 51 2.23 4.62 2.75
CA SER A 51 3.60 4.26 3.12
C SER A 51 4.67 4.82 2.19
N SER A 52 4.33 5.23 0.96
CA SER A 52 5.28 5.72 -0.04
C SER A 52 4.76 6.94 -0.80
N LEU A 53 5.57 8.00 -0.80
CA LEU A 53 5.33 9.20 -1.61
C LEU A 53 5.26 8.88 -3.10
N TYR A 54 6.10 7.95 -3.56
CA TYR A 54 6.10 7.51 -4.96
C TYR A 54 4.75 6.91 -5.35
N PHE A 55 4.26 5.93 -4.59
CA PHE A 55 2.96 5.32 -4.87
C PHE A 55 1.81 6.32 -4.71
N ARG A 56 1.93 7.26 -3.77
CA ARG A 56 0.95 8.34 -3.60
C ARG A 56 0.85 9.24 -4.82
N ASP A 57 1.98 9.70 -5.34
CA ASP A 57 2.01 10.57 -6.50
C ASP A 57 1.68 9.81 -7.80
N LEU A 58 2.06 8.53 -7.89
CA LEU A 58 1.67 7.63 -8.98
C LEU A 58 0.15 7.42 -9.01
N PHE A 59 -0.47 7.10 -7.87
CA PHE A 59 -1.90 6.84 -7.82
C PHE A 59 -2.77 8.08 -7.87
N SER A 60 -2.23 9.25 -7.54
CA SER A 60 -2.90 10.55 -7.70
C SER A 60 -2.75 11.14 -9.11
N GLY A 61 -2.04 10.46 -10.02
CA GLY A 61 -1.83 10.89 -11.40
C GLY A 61 -0.84 12.04 -11.57
N LYS A 62 -0.08 12.38 -10.52
CA LYS A 62 0.98 13.41 -10.57
C LYS A 62 2.25 12.91 -11.24
N LEU A 63 2.49 11.61 -11.19
CA LEU A 63 3.60 10.96 -11.89
C LEU A 63 3.06 10.23 -13.12
N THR A 64 3.47 10.68 -14.30
CA THR A 64 3.35 9.90 -15.54
C THR A 64 4.70 9.24 -15.80
N MET A 65 4.85 7.99 -15.36
CA MET A 65 6.09 7.24 -15.59
C MET A 65 6.05 6.56 -16.94
N ALA A 66 7.16 6.60 -17.69
CA ALA A 66 7.32 5.74 -18.84
C ALA A 66 7.28 4.27 -18.38
N ALA A 67 6.80 3.36 -19.24
CA ALA A 67 6.60 1.94 -18.87
C ALA A 67 7.89 1.27 -18.33
N SER A 68 9.07 1.70 -18.80
CA SER A 68 10.37 1.24 -18.32
C SER A 68 10.69 1.69 -16.88
N GLU A 69 10.33 2.91 -16.52
CA GLU A 69 10.54 3.48 -15.17
C GLU A 69 9.54 2.89 -14.18
N GLN A 70 8.30 2.64 -14.62
CA GLN A 70 7.27 1.99 -13.83
C GLN A 70 7.73 0.59 -13.37
N LEU A 71 8.33 -0.17 -14.29
CA LEU A 71 9.00 -1.44 -13.97
C LEU A 71 10.07 -1.20 -12.89
N VAL A 72 11.14 -0.44 -13.15
CA VAL A 72 12.31 -0.28 -12.24
C VAL A 72 11.92 0.12 -10.81
N VAL A 73 10.97 1.06 -10.63
CA VAL A 73 10.58 1.52 -9.29
C VAL A 73 9.72 0.51 -8.54
N MET A 74 8.93 -0.31 -9.24
CA MET A 74 8.23 -1.45 -8.64
C MET A 74 9.22 -2.47 -8.05
N TYR A 75 10.37 -2.69 -8.68
CA TYR A 75 11.42 -3.59 -8.14
C TYR A 75 12.12 -3.03 -6.90
N THR A 76 12.36 -1.71 -6.84
CA THR A 76 13.17 -1.10 -5.78
C THR A 76 12.37 -0.67 -4.56
N ALA A 77 11.22 -0.03 -4.76
CA ALA A 77 10.37 0.46 -3.66
C ALA A 77 9.25 -0.53 -3.31
N GLY A 78 8.64 -1.17 -4.31
CA GLY A 78 7.49 -2.08 -4.11
C GLY A 78 7.86 -3.36 -3.36
N PHE A 79 8.99 -3.98 -3.70
CA PHE A 79 9.39 -5.26 -3.10
C PHE A 79 9.65 -5.16 -1.60
N LEU A 80 10.39 -4.13 -1.14
CA LEU A 80 10.64 -3.91 0.28
C LEU A 80 9.35 -3.57 1.03
N GLN A 81 8.48 -2.75 0.45
CA GLN A 81 7.23 -2.34 1.11
C GLN A 81 6.21 -3.48 1.23
N ILE A 82 6.12 -4.35 0.22
CA ILE A 82 5.19 -5.49 0.21
C ILE A 82 5.60 -6.58 1.22
N GLN A 83 6.91 -6.73 1.49
CA GLN A 83 7.42 -7.71 2.47
C GLN A 83 7.28 -7.24 3.93
N HIS A 84 7.14 -5.94 4.17
CA HIS A 84 7.07 -5.35 5.51
C HIS A 84 5.66 -4.85 5.92
N ILE A 85 4.64 -5.06 5.07
CA ILE A 85 3.22 -5.00 5.44
C ILE A 85 2.77 -6.41 5.78
#